data_AF-R0NCC8-F1
#
_entry.id   AF-R0NCC8-F1
#
_cell.length_a   1.000
_cell.length_b   1.000
_cell.length_c   1.000
_cell.angle_alpha   90.00
_cell.angle_beta   90.00
_cell.angle_gamma   90.00
#
_symmetry.space_group_name_H-M   'P 1'
#
loop_
_entity.id
_entity.type
_entity.pdbx_description
1 polymer ?
#
loop_
_entity_poly.entity_id
_entity_poly.type
_entity_poly.pdbx_seq_one_letter_code
_entity_poly.pdbx_strand_id
1 'polypeptide(L)'
;MHFSKNQPTYLQKLVETFLPGPLTIILEANDRVPYWVNSGLATVGFRMPSHPITLDLIRETGPLIGPSANISGQASGVTFNQILEDFDQEVLGLEDDPFLTGQDSTILDLSGDKVKILRQGAIKREDILARLPEISFEEE
;
A
#
# COMPACT_ATOMS: atom_id res chain seq x y z
N MET A 1 1.46 -12.09 -0.66
CA MET A 1 0.30 -11.76 -1.52
C MET A 1 -0.59 -12.99 -1.73
N HIS A 2 -0.97 -13.67 -0.64
CA HIS A 2 -1.73 -14.92 -0.69
C HIS A 2 -3.20 -14.75 -1.11
N PHE A 3 -3.68 -13.51 -1.10
CA PHE A 3 -5.05 -13.12 -1.40
C PHE A 3 -5.26 -12.66 -2.85
N SER A 4 -4.29 -12.93 -3.74
CA SER A 4 -4.40 -12.59 -5.16
C SER A 4 -4.22 -13.81 -6.07
N LYS A 5 -4.57 -13.63 -7.35
CA LYS A 5 -4.41 -14.59 -8.44
C LYS A 5 -3.85 -13.88 -9.68
N ASN A 6 -3.52 -14.64 -10.73
CA ASN A 6 -3.01 -14.12 -12.01
C ASN A 6 -1.83 -13.15 -11.86
N GLN A 7 -0.92 -13.47 -10.93
CA GLN A 7 0.21 -12.61 -10.59
C GLN A 7 1.21 -12.53 -11.74
N PRO A 8 1.74 -11.33 -12.08
CA PRO A 8 2.76 -11.20 -13.11
C PRO A 8 4.07 -11.84 -12.65
N THR A 9 4.86 -12.33 -13.61
CA THR A 9 6.13 -13.04 -13.34
C THR A 9 7.18 -12.17 -12.63
N TYR A 10 7.13 -10.85 -12.82
CA TYR A 10 8.04 -9.90 -12.17
C TYR A 10 7.62 -9.50 -10.74
N LEU A 11 6.46 -9.98 -10.25
CA LEU A 11 5.92 -9.58 -8.95
C LEU A 11 6.89 -9.84 -7.79
N GLN A 12 7.53 -11.02 -7.77
CA GLN A 12 8.46 -11.38 -6.71
C GLN A 12 9.64 -10.40 -6.65
N LYS A 13 10.23 -10.08 -7.81
CA LYS A 13 11.34 -9.14 -7.90
C LYS A 13 10.92 -7.73 -7.47
N LEU A 14 9.71 -7.30 -7.80
CA LEU A 14 9.15 -6.01 -7.37
C LEU A 14 9.03 -5.95 -5.83
N VAL A 15 8.51 -7.02 -5.22
CA VAL A 15 8.40 -7.16 -3.76
C VAL A 15 9.76 -7.13 -3.10
N GLU A 16 10.71 -7.95 -3.55
CA GLU A 16 12.06 -8.03 -2.98
C GLU A 16 12.85 -6.72 -3.12
N THR A 17 12.53 -5.90 -4.14
CA THR A 17 13.22 -4.63 -4.40
C THR A 17 12.67 -3.47 -3.58
N PHE A 18 11.34 -3.37 -3.46
CA PHE A 18 10.68 -2.17 -2.95
C PHE A 18 9.89 -2.38 -1.65
N LEU A 19 9.83 -3.61 -1.13
CA LEU A 19 9.18 -3.93 0.13
C LEU A 19 10.15 -4.60 1.12
N PRO A 20 10.11 -4.26 2.43
CA PRO A 20 9.26 -3.23 3.04
C PRO A 20 9.57 -1.82 2.55
N GLY A 21 8.54 -0.98 2.33
CA GLY A 21 8.75 0.34 1.74
C GLY A 21 7.48 1.11 1.39
N PRO A 22 7.62 2.29 0.75
CA PRO A 22 6.51 3.17 0.38
C PRO A 22 5.86 2.76 -0.96
N LEU A 23 5.65 1.46 -1.16
CA LEU A 23 4.97 0.90 -2.34
C LEU A 23 3.66 0.22 -1.92
N THR A 24 2.59 0.50 -2.66
CA THR A 24 1.32 -0.25 -2.62
C THR A 24 1.13 -0.92 -3.96
N ILE A 25 0.79 -2.21 -3.96
CA ILE A 25 0.61 -3.04 -5.15
C ILE A 25 -0.84 -3.53 -5.19
N ILE A 26 -1.58 -3.15 -6.23
CA ILE A 26 -2.91 -3.67 -6.52
C ILE A 26 -2.78 -4.90 -7.43
N LEU A 27 -3.43 -6.00 -7.04
CA LEU A 27 -3.48 -7.26 -7.80
C LEU A 27 -4.93 -7.71 -7.93
N GLU A 28 -5.19 -8.61 -8.88
CA GLU A 28 -6.47 -9.30 -8.97
C GLU A 28 -6.72 -10.15 -7.71
N ALA A 29 -7.87 -9.95 -7.07
CA ALA A 29 -8.27 -10.66 -5.86
C ALA A 29 -8.62 -12.12 -6.15
N ASN A 30 -8.32 -13.00 -5.20
CA ASN A 30 -8.82 -14.38 -5.21
C ASN A 30 -9.99 -14.56 -4.21
N ASP A 31 -10.62 -15.72 -4.24
CA ASP A 31 -11.85 -16.01 -3.46
C ASP A 31 -11.62 -16.06 -1.94
N ARG A 32 -10.36 -15.86 -1.48
CA ARG A 32 -10.02 -15.78 -0.06
C ARG A 32 -10.14 -14.36 0.49
N VAL A 33 -10.26 -13.33 -0.36
CA VAL A 33 -10.47 -11.95 0.08
C VAL A 33 -11.90 -11.83 0.61
N PRO A 34 -12.09 -11.46 1.89
CA PRO A 34 -13.43 -11.19 2.41
C PRO A 34 -14.05 -10.00 1.67
N TYR A 35 -15.34 -10.09 1.35
CA TYR A 35 -16.07 -9.05 0.62
C TYR A 35 -15.91 -7.63 1.21
N TRP A 36 -15.85 -7.51 2.54
CA TRP A 36 -15.73 -6.23 3.23
C TRP A 36 -14.33 -5.60 3.13
N VAL A 37 -13.31 -6.34 2.67
CA VAL A 37 -11.94 -5.82 2.48
C VAL A 37 -11.81 -5.04 1.19
N ASN A 38 -12.43 -5.53 0.11
CA ASN A 38 -12.35 -4.92 -1.22
C ASN A 38 -13.69 -4.36 -1.71
N SER A 39 -14.73 -4.37 -0.88
CA SER A 39 -16.08 -3.92 -1.22
C SER A 39 -16.66 -4.57 -2.49
N GLY A 40 -16.27 -5.81 -2.77
CA GLY A 40 -16.68 -6.53 -3.98
C GLY A 40 -15.95 -6.15 -5.27
N LEU A 41 -14.88 -5.34 -5.18
CA LEU A 41 -14.02 -5.06 -6.33
C LEU A 41 -13.27 -6.31 -6.79
N ALA A 42 -12.88 -6.35 -8.05
CA ALA A 42 -12.08 -7.46 -8.61
C ALA A 42 -10.62 -7.48 -8.10
N THR A 43 -10.18 -6.41 -7.44
CA THR A 43 -8.79 -6.21 -7.04
C THR A 43 -8.65 -5.99 -5.53
N VAL A 44 -7.43 -6.14 -5.04
CA VAL A 44 -7.06 -5.89 -3.63
C VAL A 44 -5.66 -5.29 -3.56
N GLY A 45 -5.46 -4.33 -2.66
CA GLY A 45 -4.19 -3.65 -2.44
C GLY A 45 -3.34 -4.31 -1.36
N PHE A 46 -2.04 -4.43 -1.61
CA PHE A 46 -1.06 -4.96 -0.68
C PHE A 46 0.02 -3.92 -0.41
N ARG A 47 0.37 -3.77 0.87
CA ARG A 47 1.51 -2.96 1.32
C ARG A 47 2.25 -3.68 2.43
N MET A 48 3.57 -3.54 2.44
CA MET A 48 4.41 -3.93 3.57
C MET A 48 5.20 -2.69 3.99
N PRO A 49 4.73 -1.93 5.01
CA PRO A 49 5.36 -0.68 5.39
C PRO A 49 6.75 -0.93 6.01
N SER A 50 7.72 -0.08 5.70
CA SER A 50 9.05 -0.11 6.34
C SER A 50 9.03 0.56 7.71
N HIS A 51 8.11 0.12 8.58
CA HIS A 51 7.95 0.63 9.94
C HIS A 51 8.09 -0.54 10.93
N PRO A 52 9.11 -0.55 11.81
CA PRO A 52 9.39 -1.70 12.68
C PRO A 52 8.20 -2.13 13.54
N ILE A 53 7.57 -1.19 14.25
CA ILE A 53 6.41 -1.46 15.11
C ILE A 53 5.24 -2.07 14.32
N THR A 54 4.90 -1.49 13.16
CA THR A 54 3.83 -2.03 12.30
C THR A 54 4.17 -3.43 11.77
N LEU A 55 5.44 -3.67 11.41
CA LEU A 55 5.87 -5.00 10.94
C LEU A 55 5.77 -6.05 12.05
N ASP A 56 6.13 -5.71 13.29
CA ASP A 56 5.97 -6.60 14.43
C ASP A 56 4.49 -6.91 14.70
N LEU A 57 3.62 -5.89 14.66
CA LEU A 57 2.19 -6.09 14.79
C LEU A 57 1.62 -7.01 13.70
N ILE A 58 2.05 -6.84 12.45
CA ILE A 58 1.64 -7.72 11.33
C ILE A 58 2.12 -9.16 11.55
N ARG A 59 3.32 -9.37 12.09
CA ARG A 59 3.84 -10.71 12.39
C ARG A 59 3.02 -11.42 13.47
N GLU A 60 2.56 -10.67 14.48
CA GLU A 60 1.79 -11.20 15.60
C GLU A 60 0.31 -11.44 15.25
N THR A 61 -0.30 -10.50 14.52
CA THR A 61 -1.75 -10.49 14.29
C THR A 61 -2.16 -11.01 12.91
N GLY A 62 -1.22 -11.05 11.96
CA GLY A 62 -1.49 -11.28 10.55
C GLY A 62 -1.76 -9.99 9.78
N PRO A 63 -2.38 -10.08 8.58
CA PRO A 63 -2.63 -8.91 7.74
C PRO A 63 -3.54 -7.89 8.44
N LEU A 64 -3.11 -6.63 8.42
CA LEU A 64 -3.91 -5.50 8.89
C LEU A 64 -4.62 -4.85 7.70
N ILE A 65 -5.86 -4.43 7.90
CA ILE A 65 -6.66 -3.69 6.92
C ILE A 65 -6.82 -2.26 7.43
N GLY A 66 -6.45 -1.27 6.62
CA GLY A 66 -6.65 0.12 6.98
C GLY A 66 -6.31 1.08 5.85
N PRO A 67 -7.09 2.17 5.67
CA PRO A 67 -6.69 3.30 4.85
C PRO A 67 -5.64 4.16 5.57
N SER A 68 -5.29 5.31 5.00
CA SER A 68 -4.58 6.36 5.73
C SER A 68 -5.42 6.84 6.92
N ALA A 69 -4.75 7.19 8.03
CA ALA A 69 -5.40 7.66 9.25
C ALA A 69 -5.79 9.14 9.11
N ASN A 70 -6.87 9.40 8.37
CA ASN A 70 -7.45 10.73 8.19
C ASN A 70 -8.95 10.66 7.87
N ILE A 71 -9.64 11.77 8.08
CA ILE A 71 -11.02 11.93 7.60
C ILE A 71 -11.02 11.95 6.07
N SER A 72 -11.99 11.25 5.48
CA SER A 72 -12.10 11.13 4.02
C SER A 72 -12.13 12.49 3.34
N GLY A 73 -11.28 12.67 2.33
CA GLY A 73 -11.13 13.94 1.60
C GLY A 73 -10.17 14.95 2.22
N GLN A 74 -9.65 14.69 3.43
CA GLN A 74 -8.62 15.53 4.05
C GLN A 74 -7.20 15.02 3.77
N ALA A 75 -6.22 15.89 3.96
CA ALA A 75 -4.81 15.50 3.91
C ALA A 75 -4.49 14.55 5.08
N SER A 76 -3.49 13.69 4.89
CA SER A 76 -2.99 12.86 6.00
C SER A 76 -2.29 13.73 7.04
N GLY A 77 -2.59 13.49 8.32
CA GLY A 77 -1.88 14.13 9.41
C GLY A 77 -0.40 13.73 9.45
N VAL A 78 0.44 14.66 9.91
CA VAL A 78 1.90 14.47 10.04
C VAL A 78 2.37 14.46 11.50
N THR A 79 1.43 14.52 12.44
CA THR A 79 1.66 14.35 13.88
C THR A 79 0.53 13.51 14.48
N PHE A 80 0.86 12.66 15.44
CA PHE A 80 -0.06 11.77 16.11
C PHE A 80 -1.19 12.53 16.81
N ASN A 81 -0.86 13.63 17.49
CA ASN A 81 -1.85 14.47 18.17
C ASN A 81 -2.86 15.07 17.20
N GLN A 82 -2.43 15.59 16.04
CA GLN A 82 -3.37 16.11 15.03
C GLN A 82 -4.26 15.00 14.49
N ILE A 83 -3.69 13.82 14.21
CA ILE A 83 -4.46 12.66 13.74
C ILE A 83 -5.54 12.30 14.76
N LEU A 84 -5.23 12.25 16.06
CA LEU A 84 -6.21 11.95 17.10
C LEU A 84 -7.28 13.05 17.25
N GLU A 85 -6.89 14.33 17.18
CA GLU A 85 -7.82 15.45 17.25
C GLU A 85 -8.81 15.47 16.08
N ASP A 86 -8.41 14.98 14.90
CA ASP A 86 -9.26 14.91 13.71
C ASP A 86 -10.35 13.83 13.81
N PHE A 87 -10.22 12.85 14.71
CA PHE A 87 -11.22 11.80 14.90
C PHE A 87 -12.27 12.18 15.95
N ASP A 88 -13.53 12.24 15.55
CA ASP A 88 -14.70 12.50 16.43
C ASP A 88 -15.02 11.36 17.43
N GLN A 89 -14.17 10.34 17.54
CA GLN A 89 -14.37 9.14 18.37
C GLN A 89 -13.08 8.72 19.06
N GLU A 90 -13.19 7.94 20.14
CA GLU A 90 -12.03 7.35 20.79
C GLU A 90 -11.34 6.34 19.86
N VAL A 91 -10.15 6.70 19.38
CA VAL A 91 -9.28 5.85 18.59
C VAL A 91 -8.03 5.53 19.42
N LEU A 92 -7.70 4.25 19.52
CA LEU A 92 -6.41 3.82 20.06
C LEU A 92 -5.35 3.90 18.96
N GLY A 93 -4.19 4.46 19.31
CA GLY A 93 -3.08 4.62 18.38
C GLY A 93 -1.73 4.36 19.03
N LEU A 94 -0.72 4.12 18.20
CA LEU A 94 0.68 4.08 18.60
C LEU A 94 1.36 5.31 18.02
N GLU A 95 1.96 6.13 18.88
CA GLU A 95 2.64 7.37 18.49
C GLU A 95 4.05 7.06 17.95
N ASP A 96 4.32 7.49 16.72
CA ASP A 96 5.66 7.45 16.10
C ASP A 96 5.77 8.54 15.01
N ASP A 97 5.69 9.81 15.44
CA ASP A 97 5.79 11.00 14.58
C ASP A 97 6.97 11.01 13.59
N PRO A 98 8.18 10.54 13.95
CA PRO A 98 9.29 10.42 13.00
C PRO A 98 8.99 9.60 11.74
N PHE A 99 8.02 8.67 11.79
CA PHE A 99 7.59 7.88 10.63
C PHE A 99 6.41 8.50 9.86
N LEU A 100 5.86 9.62 10.31
CA LEU A 100 4.83 10.40 9.61
C LEU A 100 5.47 11.39 8.63
N THR A 101 6.08 10.85 7.57
CA THR A 101 6.89 11.64 6.62
C THR A 101 6.12 12.62 5.74
N GLY A 102 4.78 12.55 5.73
CA GLY A 102 3.93 13.29 4.80
C GLY A 102 4.10 12.88 3.32
N GLN A 103 4.94 11.89 3.04
CA GLN A 103 5.17 11.39 1.69
C GLN A 103 4.28 10.19 1.40
N ASP A 104 3.47 10.32 0.36
CA ASP A 104 2.58 9.25 -0.08
C ASP A 104 3.32 8.04 -0.64
N SER A 105 2.73 6.85 -0.44
CA SER A 105 3.17 5.66 -1.14
C SER A 105 2.78 5.72 -2.63
N THR A 106 3.66 5.21 -3.48
CA THR A 106 3.34 4.96 -4.89
C THR A 106 2.36 3.80 -4.96
N ILE A 107 1.30 3.92 -5.76
CA ILE A 107 0.31 2.87 -5.97
C ILE A 107 0.44 2.36 -7.39
N LEU A 108 0.83 1.09 -7.53
CA LEU A 108 0.88 0.39 -8.81
C LEU A 108 -0.31 -0.55 -8.95
N ASP A 109 -0.98 -0.49 -10.09
CA ASP A 109 -1.94 -1.50 -10.50
C ASP A 109 -1.29 -2.47 -11.49
N LEU A 110 -1.22 -3.74 -11.06
CA LEU A 110 -0.68 -4.85 -11.85
C LEU A 110 -1.78 -5.87 -12.22
N SER A 111 -3.06 -5.50 -12.10
CA SER A 111 -4.18 -6.40 -12.39
C SER A 111 -4.47 -6.57 -13.88
N GLY A 112 -3.90 -5.72 -14.75
CA GLY A 112 -4.01 -5.81 -16.20
C GLY A 112 -2.70 -6.16 -16.89
N ASP A 113 -2.72 -6.17 -18.23
CA ASP A 113 -1.56 -6.52 -19.07
C ASP A 113 -0.42 -5.50 -18.95
N LYS A 114 -0.76 -4.24 -18.71
CA LYS A 114 0.18 -3.13 -18.52
C LYS A 114 0.03 -2.54 -17.13
N VAL A 115 1.16 -2.15 -16.53
CA VAL A 115 1.21 -1.53 -15.21
C VAL A 115 0.69 -0.10 -15.26
N LYS A 116 -0.18 0.26 -14.32
CA LYS A 116 -0.66 1.65 -14.15
C LYS A 116 -0.10 2.23 -12.86
N ILE A 117 0.30 3.50 -12.89
CA ILE A 117 0.60 4.25 -11.67
C ILE A 117 -0.68 4.99 -11.30
N LEU A 118 -1.44 4.46 -10.34
CA LEU A 118 -2.69 5.09 -9.88
C LEU A 118 -2.43 6.33 -9.03
N ARG A 119 -1.30 6.34 -8.32
CA ARG A 119 -0.80 7.49 -7.57
C ARG A 119 0.71 7.48 -7.58
N GLN A 120 1.30 8.57 -8.05
CA GLN A 120 2.73 8.81 -7.93
C GLN A 120 3.05 9.22 -6.49
N GLY A 121 3.93 8.46 -5.83
CA GLY A 121 4.40 8.73 -4.47
C GLY A 121 5.93 8.74 -4.41
N ALA A 122 6.49 8.23 -3.31
CA ALA A 122 7.93 8.20 -3.04
C ALA A 122 8.77 7.47 -4.09
N ILE A 123 8.23 6.44 -4.74
CA ILE A 123 8.94 5.62 -5.74
C ILE A 123 8.52 6.07 -7.13
N LYS A 124 9.46 6.52 -7.95
CA LYS A 124 9.15 6.99 -9.30
C LYS A 124 9.16 5.86 -10.31
N ARG A 125 8.52 6.10 -11.46
CA ARG A 125 8.53 5.17 -12.61
C ARG A 125 9.95 4.81 -13.02
N GLU A 126 10.86 5.78 -13.02
CA GLU A 126 12.26 5.60 -13.40
C GLU A 126 12.99 4.68 -12.42
N ASP A 127 12.72 4.79 -11.12
CA ASP A 127 13.30 3.92 -10.09
C ASP A 127 12.88 2.46 -10.31
N ILE A 128 11.61 2.25 -10.67
CA ILE A 128 11.06 0.92 -10.97
C ILE A 128 11.71 0.35 -12.23
N LEU A 129 11.73 1.11 -13.33
CA LEU A 129 12.32 0.65 -14.60
C LEU A 129 13.82 0.39 -14.51
N ALA A 130 14.55 1.15 -13.68
CA ALA A 130 15.97 0.92 -13.44
C ALA A 130 16.26 -0.46 -12.80
N ARG A 131 15.30 -1.01 -12.05
CA ARG A 131 15.42 -2.31 -11.38
C ARG A 131 14.68 -3.43 -12.13
N LEU A 132 13.57 -3.10 -12.78
CA LEU A 132 12.69 -4.01 -13.52
C LEU A 132 12.41 -3.45 -14.93
N PRO A 133 13.40 -3.44 -15.84
CA PRO A 133 13.23 -2.94 -17.20
C PRO A 133 12.22 -3.73 -18.04
N GLU A 134 11.88 -4.96 -17.60
CA GLU A 134 10.86 -5.81 -18.21
C GLU A 134 9.41 -5.31 -18.00
N ILE A 135 9.17 -4.39 -17.07
CA ILE A 135 7.83 -3.89 -16.79
C ILE A 135 7.36 -2.95 -17.91
N SER A 136 6.20 -3.28 -18.48
CA SER A 136 5.50 -2.44 -19.45
C SER A 136 4.43 -1.62 -18.74
N PHE A 137 4.55 -0.30 -18.78
CA PHE A 137 3.55 0.63 -18.25
C PHE A 137 2.51 0.99 -19.32
N GLU A 138 1.29 1.30 -18.89
CA GLU A 138 0.29 1.95 -19.74
C GLU A 138 0.81 3.35 -20.13
N GLU A 139 0.59 3.75 -21.39
CA GLU A 139 0.88 5.11 -21.82
C GLU A 139 -0.23 6.04 -21.29
N GLU A 140 0.14 7.26 -20.90
CA GLU A 140 -0.81 8.29 -20.47
C GLU A 140 -1.72 8.77 -21.60
#